data_AF-A0A540LTN1-F1
#
_entry.id   AF-A0A540LTN1-F1
#
_cell.length_a   1.000
_cell.length_b   1.000
_cell.length_c   1.000
_cell.angle_alpha   90.00
_cell.angle_beta   90.00
_cell.angle_gamma   90.00
#
_symmetry.space_group_name_H-M   'P 1'
#
loop_
_entity.id
_entity.type
_entity.pdbx_description
1 polymer ?
#
loop_
_entity_poly.entity_id
_entity_poly.type
_entity_poly.pdbx_seq_one_letter_code
_entity_poly.pdbx_strand_id
1 'polypeptide(L)' 'MDPPPPEAVYYICGDCGMEVQLKSNDVIQCRECGYRILYKKRTRRSKSLYPYML' A
#
# COMPACT_ATOMS: atom_id res chain seq x y z
N MET A 1 -21.66 -17.01 -3.22
CA MET A 1 -20.20 -16.93 -2.99
C MET A 1 -19.91 -15.48 -2.68
N ASP A 2 -19.70 -15.15 -1.42
CA ASP A 2 -19.35 -13.80 -0.99
C ASP A 2 -17.99 -13.37 -1.58
N PRO A 3 -17.81 -12.10 -1.95
CA PRO A 3 -16.52 -11.62 -2.41
C PRO A 3 -15.47 -11.76 -1.30
N PRO A 4 -14.21 -12.10 -1.64
CA PRO A 4 -13.14 -12.17 -0.65
C PRO A 4 -12.96 -10.82 0.05
N PRO A 5 -12.60 -10.81 1.35
CA PRO A 5 -12.33 -9.57 2.07
C PRO A 5 -11.26 -8.73 1.37
N PRO A 6 -11.36 -7.39 1.40
CA PRO A 6 -10.35 -6.52 0.80
C PRO A 6 -8.99 -6.72 1.49
N GLU A 7 -7.95 -6.99 0.68
CA GLU A 7 -6.58 -7.10 1.18
C GLU A 7 -6.10 -5.78 1.79
N ALA A 8 -5.38 -5.86 2.91
CA ALA A 8 -4.82 -4.70 3.57
C ALA A 8 -3.76 -4.01 2.70
N VAL A 9 -3.85 -2.68 2.58
CA VAL A 9 -2.89 -1.87 1.82
C VAL A 9 -1.79 -1.38 2.75
N TYR A 10 -0.54 -1.65 2.37
CA TYR A 10 0.65 -1.19 3.07
C TYR A 10 1.27 0.00 2.35
N TYR A 11 1.77 0.95 3.12
CA TYR A 11 2.55 2.11 2.68
C TYR A 11 3.96 2.04 3.27
N ILE A 12 4.91 2.74 2.68
CA ILE A 12 6.31 2.81 3.09
C ILE A 12 6.62 4.26 3.44
N CYS A 13 7.19 4.51 4.62
CA CYS A 13 7.61 5.84 5.02
C CYS A 13 8.73 6.37 4.12
N GLY A 14 8.62 7.62 3.67
CA GLY A 14 9.64 8.24 2.83
C GLY A 14 10.95 8.58 3.54
N ASP A 15 10.96 8.61 4.87
CA ASP A 15 12.14 8.95 5.68
C ASP A 15 12.78 7.68 6.28
N CYS A 16 12.08 7.00 7.19
CA CYS A 16 12.61 5.80 7.85
C CYS A 16 12.41 4.48 7.09
N GLY A 17 11.70 4.48 5.96
CA GLY A 17 11.46 3.26 5.16
C GLY A 17 10.54 2.22 5.80
N MET A 18 9.97 2.49 6.98
CA MET A 18 9.12 1.55 7.71
C MET A 18 7.76 1.37 7.02
N GLU A 19 7.24 0.15 7.09
CA GLU A 19 5.92 -0.18 6.57
C GLU A 19 4.82 0.28 7.53
N VAL A 20 3.81 0.95 6.98
CA VAL A 20 2.66 1.47 7.72
C VAL A 20 1.39 0.95 7.06
N GLN A 21 0.52 0.32 7.85
CA GLN A 21 -0.82 -0.05 7.42
C GLN A 21 -1.76 1.12 7.70
N LEU A 22 -2.41 1.66 6.67
CA LEU A 22 -3.43 2.71 6.80
C LEU A 22 -4.77 2.25 6.23
N LYS A 23 -5.85 2.57 6.95
CA LYS A 23 -7.21 2.56 6.44
C LYS A 23 -7.55 3.91 5.79
N SER A 24 -8.63 3.96 5.02
CA SER A 24 -9.04 5.17 4.27
C SER A 24 -9.29 6.41 5.14
N ASN A 25 -9.66 6.23 6.41
CA ASN A 25 -9.96 7.32 7.33
C ASN A 25 -8.82 7.61 8.32
N ASP A 26 -7.69 6.90 8.22
CA ASP A 26 -6.55 7.10 9.12
C ASP A 26 -5.77 8.36 8.72
N VAL A 27 -5.20 9.04 9.71
CA VAL A 27 -4.29 10.18 9.49
C VAL A 27 -3.00 9.68 8.83
N ILE A 28 -2.55 10.38 7.78
CA ILE A 28 -1.28 10.08 7.11
C ILE A 28 -0.11 10.51 8.00
N GLN A 29 0.42 9.55 8.76
CA GLN A 29 1.57 9.76 9.63
C GLN A 29 2.31 8.44 9.90
N CYS A 30 3.64 8.46 9.78
CA CYS A 30 4.47 7.35 10.20
C CYS A 30 4.45 7.21 11.73
N ARG A 31 4.20 6.00 12.23
CA ARG A 31 4.13 5.72 13.68
C ARG A 31 5.50 5.72 14.37
N GLU A 32 6.58 5.55 13.61
CA GLU A 32 7.94 5.47 14.12
C GLU A 32 8.61 6.85 14.20
N CYS A 33 8.54 7.65 13.13
CA CYS A 33 9.26 8.93 13.03
C CYS A 33 8.36 10.17 12.94
N GLY A 34 7.03 10.01 12.81
CA GLY A 34 6.10 11.13 12.65
C GLY A 34 6.09 11.80 11.28
N TYR A 35 6.91 11.34 10.33
CA TYR A 35 6.93 11.84 8.96
C TYR A 35 5.58 11.61 8.26
N ARG A 36 5.18 12.53 7.38
CA ARG A 36 3.81 12.57 6.80
C ARG A 36 3.72 12.22 5.33
N ILE A 37 4.84 11.86 4.69
CA ILE A 37 4.85 11.40 3.30
C ILE A 37 5.11 9.89 3.30
N LEU A 38 4.15 9.14 2.78
CA LEU A 38 4.18 7.69 2.67
C LEU A 38 3.95 7.28 1.21
N TYR A 39 4.69 6.28 0.72
CA TYR A 39 4.56 5.72 -0.62
C TYR A 39 3.75 4.42 -0.59
N LYS A 40 2.86 4.19 -1.56
CA LYS A 40 2.12 2.93 -1.63
C LYS A 40 3.07 1.76 -1.95
N LYS A 41 3.01 0.67 -1.18
CA LYS A 41 3.82 -0.53 -1.43
C LYS A 41 3.45 -1.16 -2.78
N ARG A 42 4.45 -1.63 -3.52
CA ARG A 42 4.27 -2.31 -4.82
C ARG A 42 3.59 -3.67 -4.60
N THR A 43 2.58 -3.98 -5.41
CA THR A 43 1.94 -5.29 -5.40
C THR A 43 2.85 -6.35 -6.02
N ARG A 44 2.83 -7.58 -5.48
CA ARG A 44 3.55 -8.72 -6.07
C ARG A 44 2.93 -9.19 -7.38
N ARG A 45 1.65 -8.89 -7.62
CA ARG A 45 1.00 -9.10 -8.91
C ARG A 45 1.72 -8.21 -9.93
N SER A 46 2.48 -8.84 -10.84
CA SER A 46 2.99 -8.17 -12.02
C SER A 46 1.78 -7.55 -12.71
N LYS A 47 1.74 -6.22 -12.80
CA LYS A 47 0.84 -5.57 -13.73
C LYS A 47 1.34 -6.06 -15.09
N SER A 48 0.66 -7.03 -15.69
CA SER A 48 0.83 -7.34 -17.09
C SER A 48 0.56 -6.04 -17.83
N LEU A 49 1.64 -5.32 -18.14
CA LEU A 49 1.65 -4.48 -19.33
C LEU A 49 1.25 -5.45 -20.45
N TYR A 50 0.15 -5.14 -21.16
CA TYR A 50 -0.51 -5.90 -22.22
C TYR A 50 -1.65 -6.86 -21.79
N PRO A 51 -2.92 -6.46 -21.97
CA PRO A 51 -4.10 -7.30 -21.79
C PRO A 51 -4.50 -8.15 -23.01
N TYR A 52 -3.79 -8.08 -24.15
CA TYR A 52 -4.03 -8.92 -25.34
C TYR A 52 -2.70 -9.43 -25.91
N MET A 53 -2.24 -10.59 -25.44
CA MET A 53 -1.32 -11.44 -26.20
C MET A 53 -1.41 -12.86 -25.66
N LEU A 54 -2.54 -13.50 -25.96
CA LEU A 54 -2.77 -14.93 -26.17
C LEU A 54 -4.07 -15.06 -26.96
#